data_AF-A0A084VXC8-F1
#
_entry.id   AF-A0A084VXC8-F1
#
_cell.length_a   1.000
_cell.length_b   1.000
_cell.length_c   1.000
_cell.angle_alpha   90.00
_cell.angle_beta   90.00
_cell.angle_gamma   90.00
#
_symmetry.space_group_name_H-M   'P 1'
#
loop_
_entity.id
_entity.type
_entity.pdbx_description
1 polymer ?
#
loop_
_entity_poly.entity_id
_entity_poly.type
_entity_poly.pdbx_seq_one_letter_code
_entity_poly.pdbx_strand_id
1 'polypeptide(L)'
;MDASVLERATDLIKCCKVPRLCNSIEEAPLERATFGQFMHVLEATLRTVFDILAKHGAELTGYDEYNADHNVEFKSWLTLVIVEQYADDPTGLRADYQTESALLQKRIAQFFHGHELEHLLTDRGSDAVLRRLYGHYRRVLAADEWKYHPADVGGFVRLVEFLYGPLPLCQRAPELDDDTAAYILSVGITLVEFFEPSYRLMGLRLFCVLLGPRNKDVMKRTNIHRVAYSNAMKLTVKLEHEPFIEVLWRCIYQYVELEESDRKDYTQWSTVDDIMDTLLQQLMFESKLRTSQIYLLYLIKLLALDLPNYIIDELDEIQSIDKKCHLYEPVCEQLRQDCLGGFHNRRYYRWMKRIIEMLPHEAVKCQGLSRENGKYCHGVNLLFILVTFPIEPEAIHCHMKTQTSLIEFINVFKQYEKQQNKAAEKRSNASCDFIYNTKALVSISKSMLVFLTSLAPTYFPAHPELAVLGQRLAGHYADCDSIMYNCMQSVIDKLTLEN
;
A
#
# COMPACT_ATOMS: atom_id res chain seq x y z
N MET A 1 -14.92 -38.18 19.33
CA MET A 1 -14.73 -37.14 20.36
C MET A 1 -15.71 -37.37 21.50
N ASP A 2 -15.27 -37.27 22.76
CA ASP A 2 -16.19 -37.19 23.90
C ASP A 2 -16.87 -35.82 23.89
N ALA A 3 -18.20 -35.77 23.91
CA ALA A 3 -18.98 -34.54 23.88
C ALA A 3 -18.56 -33.56 24.99
N SER A 4 -18.09 -34.09 26.13
CA SER A 4 -17.60 -33.31 27.26
C SER A 4 -16.38 -32.43 26.92
N VAL A 5 -15.51 -32.89 26.01
CA VAL A 5 -14.29 -32.17 25.62
C VAL A 5 -14.63 -30.99 24.72
N LEU A 6 -15.55 -31.18 23.77
CA LEU A 6 -16.00 -30.10 22.89
C LEU A 6 -16.78 -29.04 23.66
N GLU A 7 -17.70 -29.44 24.53
CA GLU A 7 -18.48 -28.51 25.36
C GLU A 7 -17.53 -27.66 26.20
N ARG A 8 -16.58 -28.32 26.89
CA ARG A 8 -15.53 -27.63 27.65
C ARG A 8 -14.69 -26.69 26.78
N ALA A 9 -14.25 -27.12 25.60
CA ALA A 9 -13.45 -26.28 24.70
C ALA A 9 -14.25 -25.06 24.22
N THR A 10 -15.55 -25.24 23.94
CA THR A 10 -16.49 -24.21 23.51
C THR A 10 -16.71 -23.17 24.61
N ASP A 11 -16.91 -23.60 25.84
CA ASP A 11 -17.09 -22.68 26.97
C ASP A 11 -15.81 -21.90 27.27
N LEU A 12 -14.64 -22.55 27.19
CA LEU A 12 -13.36 -21.89 27.39
C LEU A 12 -13.11 -20.82 26.30
N ILE A 13 -13.34 -21.13 25.02
CA ILE A 13 -13.09 -20.14 23.95
C ILE A 13 -14.08 -18.97 24.02
N LYS A 14 -15.34 -19.19 24.43
CA LYS A 14 -16.31 -18.11 24.68
C LYS A 14 -15.81 -17.12 25.74
N CYS A 15 -15.16 -17.60 26.80
CA CYS A 15 -14.56 -16.75 27.83
C CYS A 15 -13.38 -15.90 27.32
N CYS A 16 -12.81 -16.22 26.15
CA CYS A 16 -11.74 -15.45 25.52
C CYS A 16 -12.23 -14.35 24.58
N LYS A 17 -13.55 -14.26 24.33
CA LYS A 17 -14.14 -13.20 23.50
C LYS A 17 -14.10 -11.87 24.26
N VAL A 18 -13.69 -10.79 23.58
CA VAL A 18 -13.74 -9.44 24.19
C VAL A 18 -15.20 -9.08 24.48
N PRO A 19 -15.53 -8.67 25.72
CA PRO A 19 -16.90 -8.36 26.10
C PRO A 19 -17.39 -7.06 25.48
N ARG A 20 -18.71 -6.95 25.32
CA ARG A 20 -19.40 -5.70 25.02
C ARG A 20 -19.05 -4.65 26.08
N LEU A 21 -18.76 -3.43 25.66
CA LEU A 21 -18.53 -2.32 26.56
C LEU A 21 -19.81 -1.93 27.30
N CYS A 22 -19.65 -1.41 28.52
CA CYS A 22 -20.76 -0.80 29.25
C CYS A 22 -21.13 0.57 28.65
N ASN A 23 -20.12 1.35 28.24
CA ASN A 23 -20.27 2.68 27.67
C ASN A 23 -19.82 2.67 26.20
N SER A 24 -20.44 3.53 25.38
CA SER A 24 -20.09 3.69 23.97
C SER A 24 -18.69 4.28 23.83
N ILE A 25 -17.93 3.89 22.80
CA ILE A 25 -16.65 4.53 22.45
C ILE A 25 -16.77 6.03 22.12
N GLU A 26 -17.99 6.55 21.93
CA GLU A 26 -18.23 7.99 21.78
C GLU A 26 -18.10 8.78 23.08
N GLU A 27 -18.28 8.11 24.22
CA GLU A 27 -18.35 8.77 25.53
C GLU A 27 -16.97 8.95 26.16
N ALA A 28 -16.04 8.02 25.90
CA ALA A 28 -14.67 8.06 26.42
C ALA A 28 -13.72 7.25 25.53
N PRO A 29 -12.44 7.65 25.43
CA PRO A 29 -11.43 6.85 24.76
C PRO A 29 -11.30 5.48 25.44
N LEU A 30 -10.97 4.46 24.64
CA LEU A 30 -10.67 3.14 25.17
C LEU A 30 -9.39 3.20 26.01
N GLU A 31 -9.46 2.63 27.20
CA GLU A 31 -8.31 2.48 28.07
C GLU A 31 -8.11 1.00 28.40
N ARG A 32 -6.87 0.53 28.31
CA ARG A 32 -6.47 -0.84 28.69
C ARG A 32 -6.92 -1.25 30.09
N ALA A 33 -6.97 -0.31 31.04
CA ALA A 33 -7.46 -0.55 32.39
C ALA A 33 -8.89 -1.11 32.42
N THR A 34 -9.73 -0.71 31.45
CA THR A 34 -11.11 -1.21 31.27
C THR A 34 -11.15 -2.72 31.03
N PHE A 35 -10.08 -3.28 30.45
CA PHE A 35 -9.99 -4.69 30.10
C PHE A 35 -9.20 -5.54 31.11
N GLY A 36 -8.75 -4.98 32.23
CA GLY A 36 -7.82 -5.67 33.15
C GLY A 36 -8.32 -7.05 33.65
N GLN A 37 -9.59 -7.16 34.03
CA GLN A 37 -10.19 -8.44 34.44
C GLN A 37 -10.30 -9.43 33.28
N PHE A 38 -10.75 -8.94 32.11
CA PHE A 38 -10.83 -9.74 30.89
C PHE A 38 -9.46 -10.28 30.50
N MET A 39 -8.42 -9.45 30.54
CA MET A 39 -7.06 -9.83 30.18
C MET A 39 -6.51 -10.96 31.05
N HIS A 40 -6.76 -10.92 32.36
CA HIS A 40 -6.37 -12.01 33.26
C HIS A 40 -7.04 -13.34 32.89
N VAL A 41 -8.34 -13.30 32.56
CA VAL A 41 -9.09 -14.50 32.11
C VAL A 41 -8.60 -14.98 30.75
N LEU A 42 -8.39 -14.08 29.80
CA LEU A 42 -7.91 -14.36 28.46
C LEU A 42 -6.58 -15.12 28.50
N GLU A 43 -5.60 -14.62 29.27
CA GLU A 43 -4.26 -15.21 29.29
C GLU A 43 -4.22 -16.62 29.88
N ALA A 44 -5.02 -16.89 30.91
CA ALA A 44 -5.13 -18.23 31.49
C ALA A 44 -5.93 -19.18 30.59
N THR A 45 -7.04 -18.70 30.04
CA THR A 45 -8.01 -19.53 29.32
C THR A 45 -7.53 -19.86 27.91
N LEU A 46 -7.01 -18.88 27.18
CA LEU A 46 -6.57 -19.08 25.80
C LEU A 46 -5.37 -20.04 25.71
N ARG A 47 -4.48 -20.04 26.70
CA ARG A 47 -3.42 -21.06 26.81
C ARG A 47 -4.01 -22.46 26.90
N THR A 48 -5.00 -22.64 27.77
CA THR A 48 -5.72 -23.92 27.92
C THR A 48 -6.38 -24.34 26.62
N VAL A 49 -7.03 -23.41 25.90
CA VAL A 49 -7.65 -23.70 24.59
C VAL A 49 -6.60 -24.18 23.58
N PHE A 50 -5.46 -23.50 23.48
CA PHE A 50 -4.39 -23.95 22.59
C PHE A 50 -3.81 -25.31 22.97
N ASP A 51 -3.72 -25.63 24.25
CA ASP A 51 -3.25 -26.94 24.69
C ASP A 51 -4.26 -28.06 24.37
N ILE A 52 -5.56 -27.75 24.39
CA ILE A 52 -6.61 -28.67 23.92
C ILE A 52 -6.52 -28.82 22.39
N LEU A 53 -6.37 -27.73 21.64
CA LEU A 53 -6.19 -27.75 20.18
C LEU A 53 -4.97 -28.57 19.77
N ALA A 54 -3.87 -28.48 20.51
CA ALA A 54 -2.67 -29.28 20.24
C ALA A 54 -2.90 -30.79 20.42
N LYS A 55 -3.83 -31.18 21.30
CA LYS A 55 -4.16 -32.59 21.58
C LYS A 55 -5.29 -33.14 20.70
N HIS A 56 -6.27 -32.31 20.37
CA HIS A 56 -7.54 -32.72 19.74
C HIS A 56 -7.86 -31.91 18.47
N GLY A 57 -6.88 -31.24 17.86
CA GLY A 57 -7.08 -30.31 16.74
C GLY A 57 -7.89 -30.90 15.59
N ALA A 58 -7.52 -32.08 15.11
CA ALA A 58 -8.25 -32.75 14.02
C ALA A 58 -9.74 -32.99 14.32
N GLU A 59 -10.11 -33.21 15.59
CA GLU A 59 -11.51 -33.42 15.99
C GLU A 59 -12.26 -32.08 16.16
N LEU A 60 -11.58 -31.07 16.70
CA LEU A 60 -12.17 -29.76 16.99
C LEU A 60 -12.31 -28.86 15.75
N THR A 61 -11.33 -28.91 14.86
CA THR A 61 -11.28 -28.04 13.66
C THR A 61 -11.51 -28.82 12.37
N GLY A 62 -11.40 -30.16 12.37
CA GLY A 62 -11.66 -30.98 11.18
C GLY A 62 -13.13 -31.04 10.78
N TYR A 63 -13.37 -31.53 9.55
CA TYR A 63 -14.70 -31.78 9.02
C TYR A 63 -15.07 -33.27 9.13
N ASP A 64 -16.26 -33.54 9.66
CA ASP A 64 -16.90 -34.86 9.67
C ASP A 64 -18.30 -34.72 9.06
N GLU A 65 -18.53 -35.38 7.92
CA GLU A 65 -19.81 -35.31 7.18
C GLU A 65 -20.99 -35.81 8.01
N TYR A 66 -20.78 -36.76 8.92
CA TYR A 66 -21.84 -37.29 9.78
C TYR A 66 -22.19 -36.35 10.95
N ASN A 67 -21.30 -35.42 11.29
CA ASN A 67 -21.41 -34.49 12.41
C ASN A 67 -21.12 -33.05 11.97
N ALA A 68 -21.58 -32.67 10.77
CA ALA A 68 -21.20 -31.43 10.10
C ALA A 68 -21.43 -30.17 10.97
N ASP A 69 -22.45 -30.18 11.83
CA ASP A 69 -22.79 -29.05 12.71
C ASP A 69 -22.12 -29.09 14.09
N HIS A 70 -21.53 -30.23 14.48
CA HIS A 70 -21.21 -30.50 15.88
C HIS A 70 -20.13 -29.55 16.44
N ASN A 71 -19.12 -29.19 15.64
CA ASN A 71 -18.03 -28.30 16.06
C ASN A 71 -18.15 -26.86 15.49
N VAL A 72 -19.24 -26.52 14.80
CA VAL A 72 -19.42 -25.20 14.15
C VAL A 72 -19.36 -24.06 15.17
N GLU A 73 -19.95 -24.25 16.35
CA GLU A 73 -19.94 -23.23 17.40
C GLU A 73 -18.52 -22.95 17.90
N PHE A 74 -17.77 -24.00 18.25
CA PHE A 74 -16.37 -23.86 18.68
C PHE A 74 -15.53 -23.17 17.60
N LYS A 75 -15.63 -23.63 16.34
CA LYS A 75 -14.92 -23.06 15.20
C LYS A 75 -15.20 -21.56 15.03
N SER A 76 -16.46 -21.17 15.12
CA SER A 76 -16.86 -19.77 14.98
C SER A 76 -16.29 -18.90 16.09
N TRP A 77 -16.39 -19.35 17.35
CA TRP A 77 -15.81 -18.61 18.48
C TRP A 77 -14.29 -18.54 18.41
N LEU A 78 -13.64 -19.62 17.99
CA LEU A 78 -12.20 -19.64 17.78
C LEU A 78 -11.79 -18.60 16.74
N THR A 79 -12.46 -18.56 15.59
CA THR A 79 -12.21 -17.53 14.58
C THR A 79 -12.38 -16.13 15.13
N LEU A 80 -13.51 -15.83 15.81
CA LEU A 80 -13.76 -14.51 16.40
C LEU A 80 -12.65 -14.06 17.35
N VAL A 81 -12.24 -14.94 18.28
CA VAL A 81 -11.18 -14.63 19.24
C VAL A 81 -9.84 -14.44 18.54
N ILE A 82 -9.50 -15.29 17.57
CA ILE A 82 -8.23 -15.18 16.84
C ILE A 82 -8.16 -13.86 16.07
N VAL A 83 -9.21 -13.48 15.33
CA VAL A 83 -9.20 -12.22 14.57
C VAL A 83 -9.19 -10.98 15.47
N GLU A 84 -9.78 -11.03 16.67
CA GLU A 84 -9.72 -9.93 17.63
C GLU A 84 -8.32 -9.75 18.22
N GLN A 85 -7.70 -10.85 18.62
CA GLN A 85 -6.45 -10.87 19.36
C GLN A 85 -5.22 -10.76 18.46
N TYR A 86 -5.36 -11.03 17.16
CA TYR A 86 -4.30 -10.90 16.18
C TYR A 86 -3.84 -9.44 16.02
N ALA A 87 -2.52 -9.22 16.00
CA ALA A 87 -1.90 -7.94 15.74
C ALA A 87 -0.92 -8.08 14.57
N ASP A 88 -1.06 -7.24 13.54
CA ASP A 88 -0.23 -7.26 12.32
C ASP A 88 1.27 -7.08 12.63
N ASP A 89 1.59 -6.21 13.59
CA ASP A 89 2.95 -5.98 14.08
C ASP A 89 3.03 -6.30 15.59
N PRO A 90 3.78 -7.35 15.99
CA PRO A 90 4.00 -7.67 17.40
C PRO A 90 4.70 -6.54 18.18
N THR A 91 5.43 -5.67 17.48
CA THR A 91 6.19 -4.54 18.03
C THR A 91 5.48 -3.19 17.90
N GLY A 92 4.33 -3.16 17.20
CA GLY A 92 3.54 -1.98 16.96
C GLY A 92 2.58 -1.61 18.10
N LEU A 93 1.80 -0.55 17.88
CA LEU A 93 0.69 -0.14 18.76
C LEU A 93 -0.39 -1.22 18.73
N ARG A 94 -0.68 -1.81 19.89
CA ARG A 94 -1.70 -2.84 20.07
C ARG A 94 -3.02 -2.22 20.49
N ALA A 95 -4.12 -2.86 20.16
CA ALA A 95 -5.40 -2.45 20.70
C ALA A 95 -5.48 -2.79 22.20
N ASP A 96 -6.20 -1.96 22.96
CA ASP A 96 -6.25 -2.04 24.42
C ASP A 96 -6.75 -3.38 24.98
N TYR A 97 -7.54 -4.11 24.19
CA TYR A 97 -8.10 -5.42 24.53
C TYR A 97 -7.25 -6.62 24.08
N GLN A 98 -6.06 -6.39 23.50
CA GLN A 98 -5.20 -7.46 22.99
C GLN A 98 -4.19 -7.96 24.02
N THR A 99 -3.95 -9.29 24.04
CA THR A 99 -2.99 -9.93 24.95
C THR A 99 -1.57 -9.36 24.82
N GLU A 100 -0.91 -9.16 25.95
CA GLU A 100 0.51 -8.75 26.00
C GLU A 100 1.48 -9.92 25.86
N SER A 101 1.01 -11.14 26.15
CA SER A 101 1.82 -12.35 26.18
C SER A 101 2.40 -12.67 24.81
N ALA A 102 3.72 -12.50 24.66
CA ALA A 102 4.45 -12.80 23.42
C ALA A 102 4.25 -14.24 22.93
N LEU A 103 4.11 -15.20 23.85
CA LEU A 103 3.87 -16.60 23.51
C LEU A 103 2.48 -16.82 22.90
N LEU A 104 1.45 -16.18 23.48
CA LEU A 104 0.09 -16.24 22.91
C LEU A 104 0.03 -15.52 21.56
N GLN A 105 0.63 -14.33 21.46
CA GLN A 105 0.71 -13.60 20.20
C GLN A 105 1.35 -14.43 19.09
N LYS A 106 2.46 -15.14 19.39
CA LYS A 106 3.08 -16.05 18.44
C LYS A 106 2.13 -17.17 18.00
N ARG A 107 1.40 -17.81 18.93
CA ARG A 107 0.42 -18.87 18.59
C ARG A 107 -0.76 -18.32 17.77
N ILE A 108 -1.27 -17.14 18.11
CA ILE A 108 -2.35 -16.47 17.37
C ILE A 108 -1.90 -16.14 15.95
N ALA A 109 -0.72 -15.54 15.79
CA ALA A 109 -0.15 -15.24 14.48
C ALA A 109 0.11 -16.50 13.65
N GLN A 110 0.59 -17.58 14.27
CA GLN A 110 0.73 -18.88 13.61
C GLN A 110 -0.62 -19.42 13.13
N PHE A 111 -1.67 -19.33 13.93
CA PHE A 111 -3.01 -19.77 13.53
C PHE A 111 -3.60 -18.91 12.41
N PHE A 112 -3.42 -17.58 12.49
CA PHE A 112 -3.97 -16.62 11.53
C PHE A 112 -3.28 -16.69 10.16
N HIS A 113 -1.96 -16.85 10.12
CA HIS A 113 -1.20 -16.99 8.87
C HIS A 113 -1.04 -18.44 8.40
N GLY A 114 -1.28 -19.41 9.29
CA GLY A 114 -1.19 -20.83 8.99
C GLY A 114 -2.38 -21.33 8.21
N HIS A 115 -2.32 -22.61 7.84
CA HIS A 115 -3.42 -23.27 7.13
C HIS A 115 -4.64 -23.50 8.04
N GLU A 116 -4.50 -23.39 9.36
CA GLU A 116 -5.56 -23.70 10.32
C GLU A 116 -6.80 -22.81 10.14
N LEU A 117 -6.62 -21.48 10.04
CA LEU A 117 -7.72 -20.56 9.82
C LEU A 117 -8.31 -20.71 8.40
N GLU A 118 -7.44 -20.92 7.40
CA GLU A 118 -7.87 -21.17 6.03
C GLU A 118 -8.76 -22.41 5.93
N HIS A 119 -8.33 -23.54 6.51
CA HIS A 119 -9.09 -24.79 6.54
C HIS A 119 -10.44 -24.61 7.24
N LEU A 120 -10.46 -23.92 8.37
CA LEU A 120 -11.69 -23.67 9.12
C LEU A 120 -12.73 -22.90 8.27
N LEU A 121 -12.27 -21.98 7.41
CA LEU A 121 -13.12 -21.09 6.62
C LEU A 121 -13.35 -21.54 5.17
N THR A 122 -12.63 -22.56 4.67
CA THR A 122 -12.74 -22.99 3.26
C THR A 122 -12.91 -24.49 3.03
N ASP A 123 -12.66 -25.33 4.03
CA ASP A 123 -12.91 -26.76 3.87
C ASP A 123 -14.41 -27.06 3.79
N ARG A 124 -14.75 -28.31 3.48
CA ARG A 124 -16.15 -28.78 3.50
C ARG A 124 -16.80 -28.45 4.84
N GLY A 125 -18.04 -27.97 4.81
CA GLY A 125 -18.80 -27.55 5.99
C GLY A 125 -18.49 -26.14 6.53
N SER A 126 -17.53 -25.43 5.96
CA SER A 126 -17.21 -24.04 6.34
C SER A 126 -18.38 -23.06 6.16
N ASP A 127 -19.32 -23.34 5.23
CA ASP A 127 -20.52 -22.51 5.01
C ASP A 127 -21.35 -22.30 6.29
N ALA A 128 -21.42 -23.30 7.17
CA ALA A 128 -22.13 -23.17 8.45
C ALA A 128 -21.40 -22.23 9.41
N VAL A 129 -20.06 -22.28 9.42
CA VAL A 129 -19.21 -21.38 10.20
C VAL A 129 -19.33 -19.95 9.66
N LEU A 130 -19.16 -19.75 8.35
CA LEU A 130 -19.26 -18.44 7.72
C LEU A 130 -20.63 -17.80 7.96
N ARG A 131 -21.73 -18.56 7.80
CA ARG A 131 -23.08 -18.07 8.13
C ARG A 131 -23.20 -17.63 9.59
N ARG A 132 -22.63 -18.39 10.54
CA ARG A 132 -22.63 -18.02 11.96
C ARG A 132 -21.79 -16.78 12.24
N LEU A 133 -20.62 -16.65 11.60
CA LEU A 133 -19.76 -15.46 11.71
C LEU A 133 -20.46 -14.22 11.17
N TYR A 134 -21.03 -14.28 9.97
CA TYR A 134 -21.79 -13.16 9.40
C TYR A 134 -23.05 -12.83 10.21
N GLY A 135 -23.76 -13.83 10.71
CA GLY A 135 -24.89 -13.62 11.61
C GLY A 135 -24.50 -12.90 12.90
N HIS A 136 -23.34 -13.26 13.47
CA HIS A 136 -22.78 -12.55 14.62
C HIS A 136 -22.44 -11.09 14.27
N TYR A 137 -21.67 -10.85 13.20
CA TYR A 137 -21.27 -9.51 12.80
C TYR A 137 -22.45 -8.60 12.44
N ARG A 138 -23.46 -9.11 11.72
CA ARG A 138 -24.69 -8.35 11.41
C ARG A 138 -25.41 -7.84 12.64
N ARG A 139 -25.37 -8.61 13.73
CA ARG A 139 -25.99 -8.23 15.00
C ARG A 139 -25.14 -7.20 15.75
N VAL A 140 -23.83 -7.45 15.90
CA VAL A 140 -22.97 -6.59 16.75
C VAL A 140 -22.50 -5.33 16.05
N LEU A 141 -22.48 -5.30 14.71
CA LEU A 141 -22.11 -4.14 13.91
C LEU A 141 -23.32 -3.37 13.35
N ALA A 142 -24.51 -3.60 13.93
CA ALA A 142 -25.68 -2.78 13.63
C ALA A 142 -25.42 -1.31 14.02
N ALA A 143 -26.12 -0.38 13.35
CA ALA A 143 -25.85 1.06 13.42
C ALA A 143 -25.82 1.65 14.85
N ASP A 144 -26.60 1.08 15.77
CA ASP A 144 -26.75 1.48 17.16
C ASP A 144 -25.88 0.68 18.14
N GLU A 145 -25.30 -0.45 17.71
CA GLU A 145 -24.65 -1.41 18.61
C GLU A 145 -23.13 -1.46 18.42
N TRP A 146 -22.62 -1.20 17.22
CA TRP A 146 -21.18 -1.38 16.88
C TRP A 146 -20.21 -0.63 17.80
N LYS A 147 -20.64 0.53 18.33
CA LYS A 147 -19.85 1.39 19.22
C LYS A 147 -19.58 0.76 20.58
N TYR A 148 -20.29 -0.31 20.93
CA TYR A 148 -20.06 -1.09 22.14
C TYR A 148 -19.17 -2.32 21.89
N HIS A 149 -18.78 -2.59 20.63
CA HIS A 149 -18.04 -3.79 20.23
C HIS A 149 -16.78 -3.44 19.40
N PRO A 150 -15.82 -2.67 19.96
CA PRO A 150 -14.63 -2.23 19.20
C PRO A 150 -13.78 -3.40 18.70
N ALA A 151 -13.72 -4.50 19.47
CA ALA A 151 -12.99 -5.70 19.08
C ALA A 151 -13.64 -6.39 17.87
N ASP A 152 -14.97 -6.47 17.81
CA ASP A 152 -15.68 -7.04 16.67
C ASP A 152 -15.51 -6.19 15.41
N VAL A 153 -15.42 -4.86 15.53
CA VAL A 153 -15.10 -3.99 14.38
C VAL A 153 -13.75 -4.34 13.78
N GLY A 154 -12.70 -4.40 14.60
CA GLY A 154 -11.36 -4.78 14.15
C GLY A 154 -11.29 -6.22 13.63
N GLY A 155 -11.97 -7.14 14.31
CA GLY A 155 -12.08 -8.54 13.90
C GLY A 155 -12.77 -8.73 12.56
N PHE A 156 -13.86 -7.98 12.31
CA PHE A 156 -14.58 -8.02 11.03
C PHE A 156 -13.70 -7.54 9.88
N VAL A 157 -12.97 -6.43 10.05
CA VAL A 157 -12.05 -5.90 9.04
C VAL A 157 -11.00 -6.95 8.67
N ARG A 158 -10.37 -7.56 9.67
CA ARG A 158 -9.35 -8.62 9.45
C ARG A 158 -9.93 -9.86 8.78
N LEU A 159 -11.13 -10.30 9.19
CA LEU A 159 -11.80 -11.44 8.56
C LEU A 159 -12.10 -11.17 7.08
N VAL A 160 -12.61 -9.97 6.78
CA VAL A 160 -12.91 -9.54 5.41
C VAL A 160 -11.65 -9.43 4.57
N GLU A 161 -10.55 -8.90 5.11
CA GLU A 161 -9.25 -8.88 4.43
C GLU A 161 -8.67 -10.29 4.20
N PHE A 162 -8.80 -11.17 5.19
CA PHE A 162 -8.36 -12.57 5.08
C PHE A 162 -9.08 -13.31 3.95
N LEU A 163 -10.40 -13.14 3.85
CA LEU A 163 -11.24 -13.82 2.86
C LEU A 163 -11.18 -13.15 1.49
N TYR A 164 -11.33 -11.83 1.42
CA TYR A 164 -11.59 -11.10 0.16
C TYR A 164 -10.53 -10.07 -0.22
N GLY A 165 -9.47 -9.94 0.58
CA GLY A 165 -8.42 -8.95 0.35
C GLY A 165 -7.75 -9.07 -1.03
N PRO A 166 -7.04 -8.01 -1.46
CA PRO A 166 -6.38 -7.97 -2.77
C PRO A 166 -5.28 -9.03 -2.92
N LEU A 167 -4.60 -9.37 -1.83
CA LEU A 167 -3.69 -10.51 -1.70
C LEU A 167 -4.26 -11.42 -0.60
N PRO A 168 -5.25 -12.25 -0.91
CA PRO A 168 -5.91 -13.05 0.12
C PRO A 168 -4.91 -14.09 0.64
N LEU A 169 -4.78 -14.16 1.96
CA LEU A 169 -4.07 -15.28 2.60
C LEU A 169 -4.79 -16.61 2.37
N CYS A 170 -6.08 -16.53 2.02
CA CYS A 170 -6.96 -17.64 1.73
C CYS A 170 -7.15 -17.82 0.21
N GLN A 171 -6.46 -18.80 -0.39
CA GLN A 171 -6.50 -19.01 -1.84
C GLN A 171 -7.82 -19.66 -2.31
N ARG A 172 -8.53 -20.32 -1.38
CA ARG A 172 -9.80 -21.01 -1.62
C ARG A 172 -11.01 -20.24 -1.09
N ALA A 173 -10.85 -18.95 -0.84
CA ALA A 173 -11.91 -18.13 -0.28
C ALA A 173 -13.18 -18.18 -1.15
N PRO A 174 -14.37 -18.11 -0.53
CA PRO A 174 -15.62 -18.02 -1.28
C PRO A 174 -15.65 -16.77 -2.18
N GLU A 175 -16.40 -16.87 -3.27
CA GLU A 175 -16.70 -15.70 -4.10
C GLU A 175 -17.52 -14.70 -3.30
N LEU A 176 -17.23 -13.41 -3.50
CA LEU A 176 -17.97 -12.33 -2.84
C LEU A 176 -19.36 -12.21 -3.49
N ASP A 177 -20.43 -12.42 -2.74
CA ASP A 177 -21.79 -12.18 -3.22
C ASP A 177 -22.25 -10.73 -3.00
N ASP A 178 -23.37 -10.35 -3.62
CA ASP A 178 -23.89 -8.99 -3.60
C ASP A 178 -24.34 -8.52 -2.21
N ASP A 179 -24.96 -9.40 -1.42
CA ASP A 179 -25.46 -9.08 -0.07
C ASP A 179 -24.29 -8.88 0.90
N THR A 180 -23.27 -9.75 0.82
CA THR A 180 -22.03 -9.59 1.57
C THR A 180 -21.28 -8.33 1.17
N ALA A 181 -21.18 -8.03 -0.13
CA ALA A 181 -20.53 -6.80 -0.60
C ALA A 181 -21.25 -5.53 -0.11
N ALA A 182 -22.59 -5.50 -0.19
CA ALA A 182 -23.40 -4.39 0.29
C ALA A 182 -23.25 -4.20 1.81
N TYR A 183 -23.20 -5.30 2.56
CA TYR A 183 -22.99 -5.26 4.00
C TYR A 183 -21.59 -4.72 4.37
N ILE A 184 -20.53 -5.19 3.70
CA ILE A 184 -19.17 -4.67 3.89
C ILE A 184 -19.12 -3.18 3.57
N LEU A 185 -19.75 -2.74 2.48
CA LEU A 185 -19.85 -1.32 2.12
C LEU A 185 -20.54 -0.52 3.23
N SER A 186 -21.68 -1.00 3.75
CA SER A 186 -22.43 -0.31 4.80
C SER A 186 -21.62 -0.13 6.09
N VAL A 187 -20.85 -1.15 6.48
CA VAL A 187 -19.93 -1.05 7.62
C VAL A 187 -18.82 -0.06 7.28
N GLY A 188 -18.22 -0.15 6.10
CA GLY A 188 -17.18 0.77 5.63
C GLY A 188 -17.61 2.24 5.70
N ILE A 189 -18.82 2.57 5.22
CA ILE A 189 -19.39 3.92 5.28
C ILE A 189 -19.52 4.41 6.73
N THR A 190 -20.14 3.60 7.59
CA THR A 190 -20.30 3.91 9.03
C THR A 190 -18.96 4.26 9.67
N LEU A 191 -17.90 3.50 9.35
CA LEU A 191 -16.58 3.69 9.93
C LEU A 191 -15.84 4.92 9.36
N VAL A 192 -15.91 5.21 8.06
CA VAL A 192 -15.25 6.40 7.47
C VAL A 192 -15.92 7.72 7.85
N GLU A 193 -17.21 7.68 8.21
CA GLU A 193 -17.95 8.84 8.70
C GLU A 193 -17.70 9.12 10.19
N PHE A 194 -17.18 8.14 10.94
CA PHE A 194 -16.87 8.31 12.35
C PHE A 194 -15.72 9.30 12.58
N PHE A 195 -15.73 10.01 13.71
CA PHE A 195 -14.75 11.09 13.94
C PHE A 195 -13.33 10.57 14.22
N GLU A 196 -13.20 9.40 14.85
CA GLU A 196 -11.90 8.86 15.26
C GLU A 196 -11.10 8.28 14.08
N PRO A 197 -9.83 8.69 13.88
CA PRO A 197 -9.01 8.28 12.73
C PRO A 197 -8.80 6.77 12.56
N SER A 198 -8.72 6.03 13.67
CA SER A 198 -8.50 4.57 13.69
C SER A 198 -9.63 3.82 12.97
N TYR A 199 -10.88 4.19 13.26
CA TYR A 199 -12.07 3.63 12.61
C TYR A 199 -12.17 4.07 11.16
N ARG A 200 -11.85 5.34 10.85
CA ARG A 200 -11.83 5.79 9.46
C ARG A 200 -10.84 5.02 8.60
N LEU A 201 -9.67 4.69 9.16
CA LEU A 201 -8.69 3.81 8.51
C LEU A 201 -9.27 2.40 8.28
N MET A 202 -9.95 1.82 9.28
CA MET A 202 -10.61 0.52 9.12
C MET A 202 -11.68 0.54 8.02
N GLY A 203 -12.49 1.61 7.93
CA GLY A 203 -13.46 1.78 6.85
C GLY A 203 -12.81 1.86 5.47
N LEU A 204 -11.69 2.59 5.34
CA LEU A 204 -10.91 2.63 4.10
C LEU A 204 -10.30 1.27 3.72
N ARG A 205 -9.86 0.48 4.70
CA ARG A 205 -9.37 -0.89 4.46
C ARG A 205 -10.48 -1.77 3.87
N LEU A 206 -11.71 -1.69 4.40
CA LEU A 206 -12.86 -2.39 3.82
C LEU A 206 -13.15 -1.95 2.38
N PHE A 207 -13.04 -0.66 2.07
CA PHE A 207 -13.16 -0.19 0.68
C PHE A 207 -12.06 -0.76 -0.23
N CYS A 208 -10.81 -0.84 0.24
CA CYS A 208 -9.73 -1.45 -0.54
C CYS A 208 -9.96 -2.93 -0.83
N VAL A 209 -10.57 -3.66 0.10
CA VAL A 209 -10.97 -5.06 -0.10
C VAL A 209 -12.02 -5.14 -1.20
N LEU A 210 -13.07 -4.32 -1.12
CA LEU A 210 -14.15 -4.29 -2.12
C LEU A 210 -13.63 -3.95 -3.52
N LEU A 211 -12.76 -2.95 -3.63
CA LEU A 211 -12.17 -2.50 -4.91
C LEU A 211 -11.04 -3.40 -5.43
N GLY A 212 -10.69 -4.47 -4.70
CA GLY A 212 -9.65 -5.40 -5.08
C GLY A 212 -9.93 -6.12 -6.42
N PRO A 213 -8.88 -6.56 -7.14
CA PRO A 213 -9.01 -7.08 -8.50
C PRO A 213 -9.88 -8.34 -8.61
N ARG A 214 -9.95 -9.16 -7.55
CA ARG A 214 -10.79 -10.37 -7.49
C ARG A 214 -12.29 -10.06 -7.45
N ASN A 215 -12.66 -8.86 -7.02
CA ASN A 215 -14.05 -8.48 -6.75
C ASN A 215 -14.65 -7.59 -7.86
N LYS A 216 -13.92 -7.39 -8.97
CA LYS A 216 -14.28 -6.47 -10.07
C LYS A 216 -15.69 -6.71 -10.62
N ASP A 217 -16.09 -7.96 -10.82
CA ASP A 217 -17.40 -8.28 -11.40
C ASP A 217 -18.57 -7.84 -10.49
N VAL A 218 -18.46 -8.13 -9.20
CA VAL A 218 -19.42 -7.72 -8.16
C VAL A 218 -19.49 -6.21 -8.07
N MET A 219 -18.34 -5.55 -8.09
CA MET A 219 -18.26 -4.09 -7.99
C MET A 219 -18.93 -3.41 -9.18
N LYS A 220 -18.68 -3.89 -10.41
CA LYS A 220 -19.27 -3.30 -11.62
C LYS A 220 -20.78 -3.52 -11.67
N ARG A 221 -21.28 -4.71 -11.33
CA ARG A 221 -22.73 -4.99 -11.39
C ARG A 221 -23.55 -4.28 -10.30
N THR A 222 -22.97 -4.02 -9.13
CA THR A 222 -23.67 -3.38 -7.98
C THR A 222 -23.46 -1.87 -7.88
N ASN A 223 -22.54 -1.28 -8.65
CA ASN A 223 -22.11 0.12 -8.53
C ASN A 223 -21.47 0.51 -7.17
N ILE A 224 -21.10 -0.47 -6.33
CA ILE A 224 -20.48 -0.23 -5.01
C ILE A 224 -19.19 0.60 -5.13
N HIS A 225 -18.40 0.36 -6.18
CA HIS A 225 -17.13 1.05 -6.42
C HIS A 225 -17.27 2.58 -6.46
N ARG A 226 -18.36 3.11 -7.04
CA ARG A 226 -18.63 4.56 -7.09
C ARG A 226 -18.95 5.14 -5.72
N VAL A 227 -19.66 4.38 -4.88
CA VAL A 227 -20.01 4.80 -3.52
C VAL A 227 -18.77 4.81 -2.63
N ALA A 228 -17.93 3.78 -2.73
CA ALA A 228 -16.64 3.71 -2.03
C ALA A 228 -15.74 4.90 -2.44
N TYR A 229 -15.61 5.15 -3.74
CA TYR A 229 -14.86 6.29 -4.28
C TYR A 229 -15.37 7.64 -3.77
N SER A 230 -16.68 7.89 -3.83
CA SER A 230 -17.27 9.15 -3.36
C SER A 230 -16.96 9.43 -1.89
N ASN A 231 -17.00 8.40 -1.05
CA ASN A 231 -16.65 8.52 0.36
C ASN A 231 -15.15 8.69 0.59
N ALA A 232 -14.30 7.96 -0.14
CA ALA A 232 -12.85 8.11 -0.08
C ALA A 232 -12.40 9.53 -0.49
N MET A 233 -12.92 10.06 -1.60
CA MET A 233 -12.54 11.40 -2.08
C MET A 233 -12.84 12.50 -1.07
N LYS A 234 -13.95 12.43 -0.33
CA LYS A 234 -14.27 13.39 0.75
C LYS A 234 -13.22 13.41 1.87
N LEU A 235 -12.40 12.38 2.01
CA LEU A 235 -11.35 12.29 3.04
C LEU A 235 -10.03 12.93 2.59
N THR A 236 -9.84 13.20 1.30
CA THR A 236 -8.60 13.82 0.75
C THR A 236 -8.34 15.23 1.27
N VAL A 237 -9.36 15.92 1.77
CA VAL A 237 -9.23 17.27 2.35
C VAL A 237 -8.82 17.23 3.83
N LYS A 238 -8.81 16.06 4.48
CA LYS A 238 -8.48 15.91 5.89
C LYS A 238 -6.99 15.65 6.06
N LEU A 239 -6.36 16.37 7.00
CA LEU A 239 -4.99 16.10 7.43
C LEU A 239 -4.97 14.88 8.33
N GLU A 240 -4.35 13.81 7.88
CA GLU A 240 -4.26 12.53 8.59
C GLU A 240 -2.82 12.00 8.60
N HIS A 241 -2.58 10.95 9.36
CA HIS A 241 -1.27 10.31 9.50
C HIS A 241 -0.91 9.45 8.27
N GLU A 242 0.38 9.15 8.09
CA GLU A 242 0.92 8.45 6.91
C GLU A 242 0.17 7.15 6.54
N PRO A 243 -0.05 6.18 7.46
CA PRO A 243 -0.84 4.98 7.17
C PRO A 243 -2.23 5.26 6.60
N PHE A 244 -2.89 6.31 7.06
CA PHE A 244 -4.20 6.68 6.55
C PHE A 244 -4.13 7.16 5.10
N ILE A 245 -3.16 8.01 4.80
CA ILE A 245 -2.94 8.56 3.46
C ILE A 245 -2.60 7.44 2.46
N GLU A 246 -1.79 6.48 2.89
CA GLU A 246 -1.41 5.33 2.07
C GLU A 246 -2.62 4.48 1.66
N VAL A 247 -3.47 4.11 2.63
CA VAL A 247 -4.69 3.33 2.36
C VAL A 247 -5.72 4.14 1.58
N LEU A 248 -5.85 5.44 1.86
CA LEU A 248 -6.75 6.34 1.12
C LEU A 248 -6.40 6.37 -0.37
N TRP A 249 -5.14 6.64 -0.70
CA TRP A 249 -4.74 6.72 -2.11
C TRP A 249 -4.70 5.35 -2.78
N ARG A 250 -4.48 4.27 -2.02
CA ARG A 250 -4.67 2.90 -2.52
C ARG A 250 -6.11 2.68 -2.98
N CYS A 251 -7.07 3.05 -2.14
CA CYS A 251 -8.50 2.95 -2.43
C CYS A 251 -8.87 3.74 -3.68
N ILE A 252 -8.40 4.99 -3.81
CA ILE A 252 -8.65 5.83 -4.98
C ILE A 252 -8.04 5.21 -6.24
N TYR A 253 -6.80 4.71 -6.17
CA TYR A 253 -6.13 4.07 -7.31
C TYR A 253 -6.85 2.80 -7.77
N GLN A 254 -7.26 1.94 -6.84
CA GLN A 254 -8.00 0.71 -7.17
C GLN A 254 -9.34 1.01 -7.86
N TYR A 255 -10.01 2.11 -7.49
CA TYR A 255 -11.19 2.57 -8.22
C TYR A 255 -10.85 2.92 -9.68
N VAL A 256 -9.75 3.65 -9.92
CA VAL A 256 -9.29 3.96 -11.28
C VAL A 256 -8.97 2.67 -12.04
N GLU A 257 -8.20 1.74 -11.47
CA GLU A 257 -7.90 0.46 -12.13
C GLU A 257 -9.15 -0.36 -12.48
N LEU A 258 -10.20 -0.24 -11.67
CA LEU A 258 -11.47 -0.93 -11.90
C LEU A 258 -12.23 -0.32 -13.08
N GLU A 259 -12.34 1.01 -13.12
CA GLU A 259 -12.98 1.73 -14.23
C GLU A 259 -12.17 1.58 -15.53
N GLU A 260 -10.84 1.62 -15.45
CA GLU A 260 -9.93 1.59 -16.60
C GLU A 260 -9.57 0.19 -17.09
N SER A 261 -10.17 -0.84 -16.51
CA SER A 261 -9.97 -2.22 -16.93
C SER A 261 -10.45 -2.50 -18.36
N ASP A 262 -11.36 -1.68 -18.92
CA ASP A 262 -11.74 -1.74 -20.34
C ASP A 262 -10.94 -0.71 -21.16
N ARG A 263 -9.72 -1.09 -21.56
CA ARG A 263 -8.75 -0.24 -22.28
C ARG A 263 -9.26 0.35 -23.61
N LYS A 264 -10.45 -0.04 -24.07
CA LYS A 264 -11.05 0.37 -25.34
C LYS A 264 -12.01 1.56 -25.23
N ASP A 265 -12.65 1.77 -24.08
CA ASP A 265 -13.64 2.84 -23.89
C ASP A 265 -13.41 3.58 -22.56
N TYR A 266 -12.55 4.60 -22.63
CA TYR A 266 -12.28 5.52 -21.52
C TYR A 266 -13.43 6.53 -21.41
N THR A 267 -14.46 6.20 -20.64
CA THR A 267 -15.71 6.99 -20.58
C THR A 267 -15.76 8.06 -19.47
N GLN A 268 -14.75 8.17 -18.59
CA GLN A 268 -14.80 9.01 -17.38
C GLN A 268 -13.55 9.87 -17.11
N TRP A 269 -13.00 10.53 -18.13
CA TRP A 269 -11.84 11.43 -18.00
C TRP A 269 -11.99 12.52 -16.94
N SER A 270 -13.20 13.03 -16.70
CA SER A 270 -13.45 14.05 -15.67
C SER A 270 -13.10 13.56 -14.26
N THR A 271 -13.32 12.29 -13.96
CA THR A 271 -13.04 11.73 -12.63
C THR A 271 -11.53 11.58 -12.42
N VAL A 272 -10.80 11.15 -13.45
CA VAL A 272 -9.34 11.08 -13.44
C VAL A 272 -8.72 12.48 -13.34
N ASP A 273 -9.29 13.48 -14.02
CA ASP A 273 -8.90 14.88 -13.89
C ASP A 273 -8.98 15.36 -12.43
N ASP A 274 -10.11 15.13 -11.77
CA ASP A 274 -10.34 15.55 -10.38
C ASP A 274 -9.35 14.86 -9.41
N ILE A 275 -9.09 13.58 -9.62
CA ILE A 275 -8.09 12.81 -8.86
C ILE A 275 -6.69 13.39 -9.07
N MET A 276 -6.29 13.61 -10.32
CA MET A 276 -4.98 14.15 -10.67
C MET A 276 -4.79 15.56 -10.11
N ASP A 277 -5.79 16.44 -10.23
CA ASP A 277 -5.71 17.81 -9.71
C ASP A 277 -5.58 17.82 -8.18
N THR A 278 -6.33 16.95 -7.49
CA THR A 278 -6.23 16.76 -6.04
C THR A 278 -4.84 16.28 -5.66
N LEU A 279 -4.32 15.25 -6.34
CA LEU A 279 -3.03 14.65 -6.05
C LEU A 279 -1.87 15.63 -6.26
N LEU A 280 -1.89 16.35 -7.39
CA LEU A 280 -0.88 17.36 -7.72
C LEU A 280 -0.91 18.53 -6.74
N GLN A 281 -2.09 18.93 -6.28
CA GLN A 281 -2.22 19.97 -5.26
C GLN A 281 -1.63 19.51 -3.93
N GLN A 282 -1.98 18.31 -3.47
CA GLN A 282 -1.46 17.75 -2.21
C GLN A 282 0.06 17.59 -2.24
N LEU A 283 0.61 17.03 -3.33
CA LEU A 283 2.07 16.84 -3.48
C LEU A 283 2.84 18.18 -3.47
N MET A 284 2.31 19.20 -4.16
CA MET A 284 2.94 20.52 -4.27
C MET A 284 3.08 21.23 -2.91
N PHE A 285 2.10 21.07 -2.01
CA PHE A 285 2.10 21.73 -0.69
C PHE A 285 2.65 20.84 0.44
N GLU A 286 2.91 19.56 0.18
CA GLU A 286 3.43 18.65 1.19
C GLU A 286 4.93 18.89 1.44
N SER A 287 5.28 19.09 2.71
CA SER A 287 6.65 19.33 3.16
C SER A 287 7.28 18.10 3.79
N LYS A 288 6.46 17.16 4.28
CA LYS A 288 6.91 15.91 4.86
C LYS A 288 7.30 14.93 3.76
N LEU A 289 8.56 14.51 3.77
CA LEU A 289 9.12 13.64 2.73
C LEU A 289 8.35 12.32 2.59
N ARG A 290 8.00 11.68 3.71
CA ARG A 290 7.25 10.41 3.71
C ARG A 290 5.87 10.54 3.08
N THR A 291 5.12 11.57 3.45
CA THR A 291 3.82 11.82 2.83
C THR A 291 3.96 12.17 1.35
N SER A 292 4.99 12.97 0.99
CA SER A 292 5.31 13.27 -0.41
C SER A 292 5.64 11.99 -1.20
N GLN A 293 6.31 11.00 -0.60
CA GLN A 293 6.56 9.70 -1.23
C GLN A 293 5.26 8.96 -1.55
N ILE A 294 4.27 8.99 -0.64
CA ILE A 294 2.98 8.35 -0.87
C ILE A 294 2.27 9.02 -2.06
N TYR A 295 2.15 10.35 -2.07
CA TYR A 295 1.52 11.06 -3.19
C TYR A 295 2.26 10.85 -4.51
N LEU A 296 3.59 10.88 -4.49
CA LEU A 296 4.43 10.64 -5.66
C LEU A 296 4.26 9.22 -6.21
N LEU A 297 4.19 8.20 -5.34
CA LEU A 297 3.92 6.82 -5.73
C LEU A 297 2.61 6.72 -6.53
N TYR A 298 1.53 7.28 -6.01
CA TYR A 298 0.23 7.22 -6.68
C TYR A 298 0.18 8.08 -7.94
N LEU A 299 0.95 9.17 -8.01
CA LEU A 299 1.06 9.96 -9.23
C LEU A 299 1.74 9.15 -10.33
N ILE A 300 2.84 8.48 -9.99
CA ILE A 300 3.56 7.59 -10.93
C ILE A 300 2.64 6.45 -11.38
N LYS A 301 1.90 5.82 -10.46
CA LYS A 301 0.92 4.77 -10.79
C LYS A 301 -0.12 5.24 -11.80
N LEU A 302 -0.74 6.40 -11.57
CA LEU A 302 -1.73 6.99 -12.50
C LEU A 302 -1.12 7.30 -13.89
N LEU A 303 0.11 7.81 -13.92
CA LEU A 303 0.85 8.09 -15.16
C LEU A 303 1.32 6.82 -15.89
N ALA A 304 1.32 5.67 -15.21
CA ALA A 304 1.77 4.40 -15.76
C ALA A 304 0.64 3.42 -16.08
N LEU A 305 -0.64 3.81 -15.90
CA LEU A 305 -1.80 2.95 -16.16
C LEU A 305 -1.79 2.29 -17.55
N ASP A 306 -1.31 3.02 -18.57
CA ASP A 306 -1.25 2.56 -19.96
C ASP A 306 0.05 1.86 -20.33
N LEU A 307 0.91 1.60 -19.35
CA LEU A 307 2.20 0.95 -19.52
C LEU A 307 2.15 -0.47 -18.92
N PRO A 308 1.45 -1.43 -19.56
CA PRO A 308 1.21 -2.76 -18.99
C PRO A 308 2.47 -3.61 -18.83
N ASN A 309 3.58 -3.26 -19.48
CA ASN A 309 4.87 -3.95 -19.28
C ASN A 309 5.68 -3.34 -18.12
N TYR A 310 5.20 -2.24 -17.56
CA TYR A 310 5.80 -1.49 -16.44
C TYR A 310 4.87 -1.48 -15.22
N ILE A 311 3.91 -2.43 -15.17
CA ILE A 311 2.83 -2.51 -14.20
C ILE A 311 3.32 -2.27 -12.77
N ILE A 312 2.72 -1.25 -12.15
CA ILE A 312 3.04 -0.78 -10.80
C ILE A 312 1.99 -1.31 -9.79
N ASP A 313 1.15 -2.27 -10.21
CA ASP A 313 -0.12 -2.58 -9.53
C ASP A 313 0.05 -3.35 -8.22
N GLU A 314 1.19 -4.01 -8.01
CA GLU A 314 1.44 -4.81 -6.80
C GLU A 314 2.53 -4.22 -5.89
N LEU A 315 2.62 -2.89 -5.85
CA LEU A 315 3.75 -2.18 -5.26
C LEU A 315 3.28 -1.22 -4.16
N ASP A 316 3.75 -1.46 -2.94
CA ASP A 316 3.40 -0.68 -1.75
C ASP A 316 4.36 0.50 -1.51
N GLU A 317 5.54 0.51 -2.16
CA GLU A 317 6.53 1.57 -2.02
C GLU A 317 7.19 1.96 -3.35
N ILE A 318 7.72 3.19 -3.45
CA ILE A 318 8.50 3.67 -4.62
C ILE A 318 9.66 2.72 -4.98
N GLN A 319 10.33 2.11 -3.98
CA GLN A 319 11.41 1.15 -4.25
C GLN A 319 10.92 -0.21 -4.75
N SER A 320 9.67 -0.54 -4.51
CA SER A 320 9.12 -1.80 -5.01
C SER A 320 8.88 -1.69 -6.53
N ILE A 321 8.64 -0.46 -7.04
CA ILE A 321 8.69 -0.14 -8.48
C ILE A 321 10.05 -0.54 -9.03
N ASP A 322 11.11 -0.22 -8.31
CA ASP A 322 12.49 -0.59 -8.62
C ASP A 322 12.82 -2.10 -8.40
N LYS A 323 12.01 -2.88 -7.69
CA LYS A 323 12.27 -4.31 -7.44
C LYS A 323 11.58 -5.27 -8.42
N LYS A 324 10.31 -5.03 -8.79
CA LYS A 324 9.61 -5.81 -9.83
C LYS A 324 10.15 -5.51 -11.22
N CYS A 325 10.68 -4.31 -11.38
CA CYS A 325 11.51 -3.90 -12.49
C CYS A 325 12.97 -4.30 -12.21
N HIS A 326 13.34 -5.56 -12.43
CA HIS A 326 14.64 -6.11 -12.04
C HIS A 326 15.84 -5.17 -12.31
N LEU A 327 16.40 -4.64 -11.20
CA LEU A 327 17.74 -4.07 -11.04
C LEU A 327 18.07 -2.80 -11.85
N TYR A 328 17.73 -1.63 -11.29
CA TYR A 328 18.44 -0.34 -11.34
C TYR A 328 18.72 0.36 -12.69
N GLU A 329 18.67 -0.29 -13.84
CA GLU A 329 19.07 0.31 -15.12
C GLU A 329 18.28 -0.16 -16.34
N PRO A 330 18.03 -1.47 -16.54
CA PRO A 330 17.38 -1.95 -17.75
C PRO A 330 15.96 -1.42 -17.91
N VAL A 331 15.24 -1.12 -16.82
CA VAL A 331 13.84 -0.67 -16.92
C VAL A 331 13.72 0.82 -17.17
N CYS A 332 14.50 1.66 -16.48
CA CYS A 332 14.57 3.08 -16.85
C CYS A 332 15.09 3.19 -18.30
N GLU A 333 16.07 2.39 -18.70
CA GLU A 333 16.56 2.36 -20.07
C GLU A 333 15.52 1.83 -21.06
N GLN A 334 14.81 0.74 -20.75
CA GLN A 334 13.74 0.21 -21.60
C GLN A 334 12.61 1.23 -21.71
N LEU A 335 12.19 1.88 -20.61
CA LEU A 335 11.18 2.92 -20.63
C LEU A 335 11.61 4.10 -21.50
N ARG A 336 12.89 4.52 -21.39
CA ARG A 336 13.46 5.54 -22.28
C ARG A 336 13.41 5.08 -23.73
N GLN A 337 13.84 3.85 -24.03
CA GLN A 337 13.86 3.29 -25.38
C GLN A 337 12.46 3.13 -25.98
N ASP A 338 11.49 2.66 -25.20
CA ASP A 338 10.09 2.51 -25.64
C ASP A 338 9.44 3.88 -25.89
N CYS A 339 9.67 4.85 -24.99
CA CYS A 339 9.19 6.22 -25.17
C CYS A 339 9.83 6.90 -26.39
N LEU A 340 11.14 6.69 -26.62
CA LEU A 340 11.85 7.21 -27.80
C LEU A 340 11.51 6.45 -29.09
N GLY A 341 11.13 5.18 -28.98
CA GLY A 341 10.85 4.25 -30.07
C GLY A 341 9.43 4.30 -30.63
N GLY A 342 8.61 5.26 -30.18
CA GLY A 342 7.28 5.53 -30.74
C GLY A 342 6.11 5.37 -29.76
N PHE A 343 6.35 5.09 -28.48
CA PHE A 343 5.30 5.19 -27.46
C PHE A 343 5.01 6.65 -27.13
N HIS A 344 3.95 7.19 -27.73
CA HIS A 344 3.47 8.53 -27.45
C HIS A 344 2.24 8.49 -26.54
N ASN A 345 2.40 8.85 -25.26
CA ASN A 345 1.27 8.93 -24.34
C ASN A 345 0.66 10.33 -24.34
N ARG A 346 -0.26 10.55 -25.28
CA ARG A 346 -0.96 11.84 -25.44
C ARG A 346 -1.97 12.12 -24.32
N ARG A 347 -2.32 11.12 -23.51
CA ARG A 347 -3.37 11.24 -22.48
C ARG A 347 -2.96 12.16 -21.34
N TYR A 348 -1.66 12.23 -21.04
CA TYR A 348 -1.15 13.03 -19.93
C TYR A 348 -0.77 14.47 -20.30
N TYR A 349 -0.91 14.88 -21.58
CA TYR A 349 -0.59 16.24 -22.03
C TYR A 349 -1.28 17.32 -21.20
N ARG A 350 -2.48 17.05 -20.70
CA ARG A 350 -3.25 17.99 -19.89
C ARG A 350 -2.57 18.36 -18.58
N TRP A 351 -1.97 17.40 -17.88
CA TRP A 351 -1.32 17.62 -16.58
C TRP A 351 0.18 17.85 -16.69
N MET A 352 0.78 17.44 -17.81
CA MET A 352 2.21 17.48 -18.06
C MET A 352 2.84 18.84 -17.71
N LYS A 353 2.25 19.94 -18.17
CA LYS A 353 2.76 21.28 -17.88
C LYS A 353 2.87 21.53 -16.37
N ARG A 354 1.81 21.21 -15.62
CA ARG A 354 1.74 21.39 -14.17
C ARG A 354 2.76 20.49 -13.45
N ILE A 355 2.94 19.27 -13.94
CA ILE A 355 3.93 18.33 -13.40
C ILE A 355 5.35 18.84 -13.66
N ILE A 356 5.69 19.26 -14.89
CA ILE A 356 7.03 19.79 -15.18
C ILE A 356 7.32 21.03 -14.33
N GLU A 357 6.34 21.92 -14.18
CA GLU A 357 6.50 23.11 -13.35
C GLU A 357 6.75 22.77 -11.86
N MET A 358 6.33 21.59 -11.39
CA MET A 358 6.57 21.15 -10.01
C MET A 358 7.93 20.45 -9.82
N LEU A 359 8.52 19.90 -10.89
CA LEU A 359 9.74 19.10 -10.83
C LEU A 359 10.89 19.78 -10.05
N PRO A 360 11.20 21.09 -10.24
CA PRO A 360 12.26 21.75 -9.46
C PRO A 360 12.00 21.70 -7.95
N HIS A 361 10.74 21.90 -7.53
CA HIS A 361 10.35 21.89 -6.13
C HIS A 361 10.50 20.49 -5.52
N GLU A 362 10.06 19.46 -6.24
CA GLU A 362 10.23 18.08 -5.79
C GLU A 362 11.72 17.67 -5.78
N ALA A 363 12.53 18.13 -6.74
CA ALA A 363 13.97 17.88 -6.75
C ALA A 363 14.69 18.47 -5.53
N VAL A 364 14.23 19.60 -4.97
CA VAL A 364 14.81 20.16 -3.74
C VAL A 364 14.61 19.21 -2.55
N LYS A 365 13.45 18.55 -2.44
CA LYS A 365 13.17 17.55 -1.38
C LYS A 365 14.12 16.33 -1.45
N CYS A 366 14.77 16.11 -2.58
CA CYS A 366 15.75 15.03 -2.78
C CYS A 366 17.11 15.31 -2.12
N GLN A 367 17.42 16.55 -1.73
CA GLN A 367 18.78 16.98 -1.35
C GLN A 367 19.33 16.44 -0.01
N GLY A 368 18.64 15.53 0.67
CA GLY A 368 19.12 14.94 1.91
C GLY A 368 20.08 13.75 1.73
N LEU A 369 20.57 13.23 2.85
CA LEU A 369 21.56 12.13 2.93
C LEU A 369 20.96 10.81 3.44
N SER A 370 19.66 10.77 3.75
CA SER A 370 19.00 9.58 4.28
C SER A 370 18.60 8.63 3.14
N ARG A 371 18.38 7.35 3.43
CA ARG A 371 17.76 6.42 2.48
C ARG A 371 16.43 6.93 1.94
N GLU A 372 15.61 7.60 2.75
CA GLU A 372 14.31 8.16 2.33
C GLU A 372 14.47 9.22 1.23
N ASN A 373 15.53 10.05 1.30
CA ASN A 373 15.81 11.01 0.23
C ASN A 373 16.16 10.29 -1.08
N GLY A 374 17.00 9.25 -1.03
CA GLY A 374 17.31 8.42 -2.20
C GLY A 374 16.07 7.73 -2.79
N LYS A 375 15.19 7.18 -1.95
CA LYS A 375 13.90 6.61 -2.38
C LYS A 375 13.06 7.62 -3.15
N TYR A 376 12.91 8.79 -2.58
CA TYR A 376 12.08 9.84 -3.13
C TYR A 376 12.68 10.41 -4.43
N CYS A 377 14.00 10.59 -4.47
CA CYS A 377 14.77 11.01 -5.64
C CYS A 377 14.56 10.09 -6.85
N HIS A 378 14.49 8.78 -6.62
CA HIS A 378 14.14 7.81 -7.67
C HIS A 378 12.73 8.01 -8.22
N GLY A 379 11.74 8.23 -7.35
CA GLY A 379 10.37 8.57 -7.77
C GLY A 379 10.32 9.83 -8.62
N VAL A 380 11.06 10.88 -8.24
CA VAL A 380 11.14 12.13 -9.01
C VAL A 380 11.78 11.90 -10.38
N ASN A 381 12.77 10.99 -10.48
CA ASN A 381 13.34 10.59 -11.76
C ASN A 381 12.34 9.87 -12.67
N LEU A 382 11.59 8.91 -12.11
CA LEU A 382 10.54 8.21 -12.85
C LEU A 382 9.46 9.19 -13.34
N LEU A 383 9.05 10.11 -12.48
CA LEU A 383 8.11 11.17 -12.83
C LEU A 383 8.65 11.99 -14.02
N PHE A 384 9.92 12.42 -13.96
CA PHE A 384 10.57 13.13 -15.06
C PHE A 384 10.55 12.33 -16.37
N ILE A 385 10.89 11.04 -16.34
CA ILE A 385 10.89 10.19 -17.55
C ILE A 385 9.46 10.12 -18.14
N LEU A 386 8.47 9.78 -17.32
CA LEU A 386 7.08 9.61 -17.72
C LEU A 386 6.46 10.88 -18.31
N VAL A 387 6.93 12.06 -17.88
CA VAL A 387 6.40 13.35 -18.35
C VAL A 387 7.32 14.10 -19.30
N THR A 388 8.42 13.52 -19.78
CA THR A 388 9.26 14.21 -20.78
C THR A 388 9.66 13.34 -21.98
N PHE A 389 9.77 12.02 -21.81
CA PHE A 389 10.18 11.12 -22.87
C PHE A 389 9.07 10.72 -23.85
N PRO A 390 7.84 10.38 -23.41
CA PRO A 390 6.79 9.87 -24.31
C PRO A 390 6.04 10.98 -25.05
N ILE A 391 6.58 12.21 -25.09
CA ILE A 391 5.82 13.39 -25.47
C ILE A 391 6.39 13.98 -26.74
N GLU A 392 5.49 14.26 -27.68
CA GLU A 392 5.79 15.02 -28.89
C GLU A 392 6.30 16.41 -28.45
N PRO A 393 7.60 16.72 -28.65
CA PRO A 393 8.19 17.95 -28.14
C PRO A 393 7.50 19.21 -28.70
N GLU A 394 6.84 19.09 -29.85
CA GLU A 394 6.01 20.12 -30.48
C GLU A 394 4.87 20.60 -29.56
N ALA A 395 4.34 19.73 -28.69
CA ALA A 395 3.29 20.09 -27.72
C ALA A 395 3.79 21.01 -26.60
N ILE A 396 5.11 21.10 -26.39
CA ILE A 396 5.73 21.81 -25.26
C ILE A 396 6.57 22.99 -25.73
N HIS A 397 7.05 22.92 -26.97
CA HIS A 397 8.01 23.87 -27.54
C HIS A 397 7.58 25.34 -27.40
N CYS A 398 6.26 25.61 -27.34
CA CYS A 398 5.70 26.97 -27.19
C CYS A 398 5.52 27.43 -25.73
N HIS A 399 5.90 26.65 -24.73
CA HIS A 399 5.67 26.97 -23.31
C HIS A 399 6.95 27.35 -22.56
N MET A 400 7.27 28.65 -22.58
CA MET A 400 8.47 29.22 -21.93
C MET A 400 8.60 28.80 -20.45
N LYS A 401 7.50 28.81 -19.69
CA LYS A 401 7.51 28.42 -18.26
C LYS A 401 7.96 26.97 -18.07
N THR A 402 7.49 26.06 -18.92
CA THR A 402 7.85 24.64 -18.89
C THR A 402 9.33 24.43 -19.22
N GLN A 403 9.84 25.16 -20.22
CA GLN A 403 11.27 25.17 -20.55
C GLN A 403 12.12 25.69 -19.37
N THR A 404 11.72 26.80 -18.74
CA THR A 404 12.42 27.34 -17.57
C THR A 404 12.45 26.35 -16.42
N SER A 405 11.32 25.71 -16.09
CA SER A 405 11.26 24.69 -15.03
C SER A 405 12.14 23.48 -15.32
N LEU A 406 12.25 23.02 -16.57
CA LEU A 406 13.19 21.95 -16.92
C LEU A 406 14.66 22.35 -16.70
N ILE A 407 15.03 23.59 -17.04
CA ILE A 407 16.39 24.11 -16.79
C ILE A 407 16.65 24.19 -15.28
N GLU A 408 15.70 24.71 -14.51
CA GLU A 408 15.79 24.77 -13.05
C GLU A 408 15.94 23.39 -12.43
N PHE A 409 15.15 22.41 -12.88
CA PHE A 409 15.22 21.03 -12.44
C PHE A 409 16.61 20.41 -12.68
N ILE A 410 17.16 20.59 -13.89
CA ILE A 410 18.52 20.14 -14.24
C ILE A 410 19.55 20.80 -13.31
N ASN A 411 19.39 22.09 -13.02
CA ASN A 411 20.30 22.81 -12.12
C ASN A 411 20.24 22.30 -10.68
N VAL A 412 19.04 22.03 -10.15
CA VAL A 412 18.85 21.48 -8.80
C VAL A 412 19.53 20.11 -8.68
N PHE A 413 19.41 19.25 -9.70
CA PHE A 413 20.09 17.96 -9.68
C PHE A 413 21.60 18.06 -9.83
N LYS A 414 22.13 18.96 -10.66
CA LYS A 414 23.58 19.21 -10.70
C LYS A 414 24.13 19.70 -9.36
N GLN A 415 23.35 20.46 -8.61
CA GLN A 415 23.72 20.85 -7.24
C GLN A 415 23.72 19.65 -6.30
N TYR A 416 22.68 18.79 -6.37
CA TYR A 416 22.60 17.56 -5.60
C TYR A 416 23.77 16.62 -5.87
N GLU A 417 24.12 16.39 -7.14
CA GLU A 417 25.27 15.60 -7.56
C GLU A 417 26.57 16.10 -6.94
N LYS A 418 26.83 17.41 -7.02
CA LYS A 418 28.00 18.04 -6.40
C LYS A 418 28.03 17.86 -4.89
N GLN A 419 26.88 17.92 -4.22
CA GLN A 419 26.79 17.72 -2.78
C GLN A 419 27.08 16.26 -2.40
N GLN A 420 26.51 15.29 -3.12
CA GLN A 420 26.76 13.86 -2.90
C GLN A 420 28.21 13.49 -3.17
N ASN A 421 28.83 14.00 -4.24
CA ASN A 421 30.25 13.77 -4.53
C ASN A 421 31.16 14.31 -3.42
N LYS A 422 30.91 15.53 -2.93
CA LYS A 422 31.62 16.09 -1.77
C LYS A 422 31.41 15.28 -0.48
N ALA A 423 30.24 14.67 -0.31
CA ALA A 423 29.95 13.80 0.82
C ALA A 423 30.65 12.45 0.69
N ALA A 424 30.75 11.90 -0.52
CA ALA A 424 31.49 10.67 -0.84
C ALA A 424 32.99 10.84 -0.57
N GLU A 425 33.60 11.93 -1.03
CA GLU A 425 35.02 12.26 -0.83
C GLU A 425 35.44 12.32 0.65
N LYS A 426 34.51 12.64 1.55
CA LYS A 426 34.75 12.78 2.99
C LYS A 426 34.48 11.50 3.79
N ARG A 427 33.96 10.45 3.17
CA ARG A 427 33.54 9.22 3.86
C ARG A 427 34.59 8.12 3.75
N SER A 428 34.89 7.49 4.87
CA SER A 428 35.79 6.33 4.97
C SER A 428 35.07 4.98 4.86
N ASN A 429 33.75 4.92 5.07
CA ASN A 429 32.92 3.71 5.01
C ASN A 429 31.59 3.95 4.28
N ALA A 430 31.12 2.92 3.55
CA ALA A 430 29.85 2.93 2.83
C ALA A 430 28.70 2.44 3.73
N SER A 431 27.78 3.33 4.10
CA SER A 431 26.53 2.96 4.77
C SER A 431 25.45 2.58 3.75
N CYS A 432 24.40 1.88 4.20
CA CYS A 432 23.23 1.62 3.36
C CYS A 432 22.62 2.92 2.79
N ASP A 433 22.54 3.98 3.60
CA ASP A 433 22.04 5.29 3.14
C ASP A 433 22.87 5.87 2.00
N PHE A 434 24.20 5.74 2.08
CA PHE A 434 25.10 6.19 1.03
C PHE A 434 24.83 5.47 -0.29
N ILE A 435 24.72 4.14 -0.24
CA ILE A 435 24.49 3.31 -1.42
C ILE A 435 23.18 3.69 -2.10
N TYR A 436 22.09 3.88 -1.34
CA TYR A 436 20.80 4.25 -1.90
C TYR A 436 20.80 5.63 -2.56
N ASN A 437 21.45 6.63 -1.96
CA ASN A 437 21.56 7.96 -2.55
C ASN A 437 22.43 7.95 -3.82
N THR A 438 23.55 7.22 -3.81
CA THR A 438 24.41 7.08 -4.99
C THR A 438 23.69 6.37 -6.14
N LYS A 439 22.92 5.32 -5.86
CA LYS A 439 22.12 4.64 -6.88
C LYS A 439 21.06 5.55 -7.52
N ALA A 440 20.35 6.33 -6.70
CA ALA A 440 19.37 7.30 -7.19
C ALA A 440 20.03 8.35 -8.09
N LEU A 441 21.21 8.85 -7.67
CA LEU A 441 21.99 9.81 -8.43
C LEU A 441 22.39 9.29 -9.81
N VAL A 442 22.92 8.07 -9.90
CA VAL A 442 23.32 7.47 -11.18
C VAL A 442 22.12 7.31 -12.13
N SER A 443 20.98 6.84 -11.61
CA SER A 443 19.75 6.69 -12.39
C SER A 443 19.28 8.03 -13.00
N ILE A 444 19.34 9.10 -12.22
CA ILE A 444 19.01 10.46 -12.68
C ILE A 444 20.02 10.94 -13.70
N SER A 445 21.31 10.80 -13.44
CA SER A 445 22.37 11.23 -14.36
C SER A 445 22.23 10.60 -15.74
N LYS A 446 21.89 9.30 -15.82
CA LYS A 446 21.59 8.63 -17.09
C LYS A 446 20.34 9.20 -17.78
N SER A 447 19.28 9.45 -17.01
CA SER A 447 18.03 10.00 -17.55
C SER A 447 18.23 11.43 -18.07
N MET A 448 18.96 12.26 -17.33
CA MET A 448 19.38 13.59 -17.74
C MET A 448 20.24 13.55 -18.99
N LEU A 449 21.17 12.61 -19.07
CA LEU A 449 22.04 12.46 -20.22
C LEU A 449 21.23 12.17 -21.49
N VAL A 450 20.37 11.15 -21.46
CA VAL A 450 19.54 10.78 -22.62
C VAL A 450 18.61 11.93 -23.01
N PHE A 451 18.00 12.61 -22.05
CA PHE A 451 17.18 13.79 -22.32
C PHE A 451 18.00 14.88 -23.03
N LEU A 452 19.18 15.23 -22.51
CA LEU A 452 20.02 16.30 -23.07
C LEU A 452 20.56 15.97 -24.46
N THR A 453 20.83 14.70 -24.76
CA THR A 453 21.34 14.29 -26.08
C THR A 453 20.24 14.11 -27.12
N SER A 454 19.08 13.57 -26.70
CA SER A 454 18.06 13.07 -27.63
C SER A 454 16.82 13.97 -27.72
N LEU A 455 16.47 14.68 -26.64
CA LEU A 455 15.20 15.43 -26.56
C LEU A 455 15.41 16.94 -26.39
N ALA A 456 16.47 17.38 -25.71
CA ALA A 456 16.75 18.80 -25.49
C ALA A 456 16.86 19.64 -26.77
N PRO A 457 17.39 19.15 -27.91
CA PRO A 457 17.38 19.91 -29.17
C PRO A 457 15.97 20.33 -29.60
N THR A 458 14.97 19.49 -29.32
CA THR A 458 13.58 19.72 -29.71
C THR A 458 12.81 20.54 -28.67
N TYR A 459 13.12 20.35 -27.38
CA TYR A 459 12.54 21.15 -26.30
C TYR A 459 13.07 22.60 -26.30
N PHE A 460 14.33 22.80 -26.67
CA PHE A 460 15.03 24.09 -26.61
C PHE A 460 15.73 24.44 -27.94
N PRO A 461 15.02 24.57 -29.07
CA PRO A 461 15.67 24.82 -30.36
C PRO A 461 16.31 26.20 -30.45
N ALA A 462 15.90 27.16 -29.60
CA ALA A 462 16.57 28.45 -29.45
C ALA A 462 17.88 28.38 -28.63
N HIS A 463 18.18 27.24 -28.00
CA HIS A 463 19.36 27.01 -27.17
C HIS A 463 20.12 25.75 -27.61
N PRO A 464 20.70 25.74 -28.82
CA PRO A 464 21.46 24.59 -29.35
C PRO A 464 22.66 24.21 -28.48
N GLU A 465 23.15 25.14 -27.65
CA GLU A 465 24.21 24.92 -26.67
C GLU A 465 23.85 23.86 -25.61
N LEU A 466 22.55 23.65 -25.32
CA LEU A 466 22.10 22.60 -24.40
C LEU A 466 22.34 21.19 -24.96
N ALA A 467 22.22 21.02 -26.28
CA ALA A 467 22.56 19.77 -26.96
C ALA A 467 24.08 19.50 -26.91
N VAL A 468 24.88 20.56 -27.11
CA VAL A 468 26.35 20.50 -26.97
C VAL A 468 26.77 20.18 -25.54
N LEU A 469 26.06 20.74 -24.55
CA LEU A 469 26.23 20.41 -23.14
C LEU A 469 25.89 18.93 -22.87
N GLY A 470 24.80 18.41 -23.45
CA GLY A 470 24.44 16.99 -23.40
C GLY A 470 25.54 16.08 -23.96
N GLN A 471 26.09 16.42 -25.13
CA GLN A 471 27.21 15.69 -25.74
C GLN A 471 28.49 15.73 -24.89
N ARG A 472 28.80 16.87 -24.27
CA ARG A 472 29.94 16.99 -23.34
C ARG A 472 29.72 16.19 -22.06
N LEU A 473 28.52 16.22 -21.51
CA LEU A 473 28.14 15.43 -20.35
C LEU A 473 28.15 13.92 -20.67
N ALA A 474 27.81 13.51 -21.89
CA ALA A 474 27.92 12.11 -22.33
C ALA A 474 29.34 11.57 -22.17
N GLY A 475 30.34 12.37 -22.54
CA GLY A 475 31.74 12.05 -22.36
C GLY A 475 32.15 11.92 -20.89
N HIS A 476 31.56 12.70 -19.99
CA HIS A 476 31.82 12.63 -18.54
C HIS A 476 31.06 11.49 -17.83
N TYR A 477 29.83 11.19 -18.26
CA TYR A 477 29.00 10.15 -17.65
C TYR A 477 29.40 8.73 -18.07
N ALA A 478 30.12 8.56 -19.18
CA ALA A 478 30.82 7.31 -19.49
C ALA A 478 31.78 6.88 -18.35
N ASP A 479 32.35 7.86 -17.62
CA ASP A 479 33.19 7.59 -16.45
C ASP A 479 32.38 7.38 -15.15
N CYS A 480 31.11 7.81 -15.08
CA CYS A 480 30.28 7.62 -13.87
C CYS A 480 29.89 6.17 -13.63
N ASP A 481 29.74 5.38 -14.69
CA ASP A 481 29.59 3.92 -14.57
C ASP A 481 30.82 3.27 -13.92
N SER A 482 32.02 3.82 -14.18
CA SER A 482 33.25 3.39 -13.50
C SER A 482 33.28 3.76 -12.02
N ILE A 483 32.75 4.94 -11.64
CA ILE A 483 32.65 5.37 -10.23
C ILE A 483 31.66 4.48 -9.46
N MET A 484 30.50 4.16 -10.06
CA MET A 484 29.53 3.25 -9.48
C MET A 484 30.07 1.83 -9.37
N TYR A 485 30.71 1.32 -10.42
CA TYR A 485 31.38 0.01 -10.41
C TYR A 485 32.44 -0.07 -9.33
N ASN A 486 33.31 0.94 -9.20
CA ASN A 486 34.34 1.00 -8.16
C ASN A 486 33.76 1.12 -6.74
N CYS A 487 32.70 1.89 -6.54
CA CYS A 487 32.01 1.99 -5.25
C CYS A 487 31.28 0.69 -4.88
N MET A 488 30.62 0.03 -5.85
CA MET A 488 29.92 -1.24 -5.62
C MET A 488 30.89 -2.39 -5.42
N GLN A 489 31.99 -2.47 -6.17
CA GLN A 489 33.06 -3.45 -5.98
C GLN A 489 33.69 -3.30 -4.59
N SER A 490 34.01 -2.07 -4.17
CA SER A 490 34.54 -1.80 -2.82
C SER A 490 33.59 -2.21 -1.69
N VAL A 491 32.27 -2.14 -1.92
CA VAL A 491 31.25 -2.59 -0.96
C VAL A 491 31.10 -4.11 -0.97
N ILE A 492 31.09 -4.74 -2.15
CA ILE A 492 31.02 -6.20 -2.31
C ILE A 492 32.23 -6.84 -1.65
N ASP A 493 33.44 -6.33 -1.92
CA ASP A 493 34.69 -6.83 -1.36
C ASP A 493 34.69 -6.76 0.19
N LYS A 494 34.13 -5.70 0.77
CA LYS A 494 33.97 -5.55 2.23
C LYS A 494 32.94 -6.50 2.82
N LEU A 495 31.82 -6.75 2.12
CA LEU A 495 30.78 -7.68 2.58
C LEU A 495 31.20 -9.15 2.46
N THR A 496 32.12 -9.50 1.56
CA THR A 496 32.72 -10.84 1.44
C THR A 496 33.86 -11.09 2.42
N LEU A 497 34.38 -10.07 3.11
CA LEU A 497 35.43 -10.20 4.13
C LEU A 497 34.89 -10.37 5.56
N GLU A 498 33.57 -10.26 5.75
CA GLU A 498 32.88 -10.43 7.05
C GLU A 498 32.04 -11.73 7.14
N ASN A 499 32.17 -12.64 6.15
CA ASN A 499 31.81 -14.07 6.26
C ASN A 499 33.08 -14.91 6.18
#